data_AF-A0A0T7GBI4-F1
#
_entry.id   AF-A0A0T7GBI4-F1
#
_cell.length_a   1.000
_cell.length_b   1.000
_cell.length_c   1.000
_cell.angle_alpha   90.00
_cell.angle_beta   90.00
_cell.angle_gamma   90.00
#
_symmetry.space_group_name_H-M   'P 1'
#
loop_
_entity.id
_entity.type
_entity.pdbx_description
1 polymer ?
#
loop_
_entity_poly.entity_id
_entity_poly.type
_entity_poly.pdbx_seq_one_letter_code
_entity_poly.pdbx_strand_id
1 'polypeptide(L)'
;MSSTELKEPARLRQRLSRQGRRQQLMEVAWRIVREEGTDALTLPRLAEQAGVAKPVVYDHFSTRPVLLAALYQDFDGRQTAIMDAALQSSGPTLSDRAAVIASSYVDCVLLQGREIPGVIAALESSPELERIKHEYEAIFMEKCRLALLPFAGAGHIASPGLWAMLGAAEALSNAAASGDITAAEAKAELFETIVAMVARGSAGRS
;
A
#
# COMPACT_ATOMS: atom_id res chain seq x y z
N MET A 1 -8.88 59.84 31.78
CA MET A 1 -9.51 58.53 32.05
C MET A 1 -9.21 57.64 30.86
N SER A 2 -8.17 56.81 30.99
CA SER A 2 -7.71 55.87 29.97
C SER A 2 -8.56 54.60 30.10
N SER A 3 -9.33 54.25 29.06
CA SER A 3 -10.05 52.98 29.02
C SER A 3 -9.33 52.05 28.05
N THR A 4 -8.82 50.98 28.65
CA THR A 4 -7.98 49.92 28.12
C THR A 4 -8.66 49.16 26.97
N GLU A 5 -8.04 49.18 25.78
CA GLU A 5 -8.33 48.18 24.74
C GLU A 5 -7.81 46.82 25.20
N LEU A 6 -8.72 45.88 25.44
CA LEU A 6 -8.39 44.48 25.71
C LEU A 6 -7.95 43.83 24.39
N LYS A 7 -6.63 43.64 24.27
CA LYS A 7 -5.99 42.84 23.22
C LYS A 7 -6.48 41.40 23.32
N GLU A 8 -7.23 40.92 22.32
CA GLU A 8 -7.57 39.51 22.19
C GLU A 8 -6.30 38.64 22.20
N PRO A 9 -6.27 37.53 22.95
CA PRO A 9 -5.11 36.65 22.95
C PRO A 9 -4.98 36.00 21.58
N ALA A 10 -3.89 36.34 20.87
CA ALA A 10 -3.49 35.68 19.65
C ALA A 10 -3.49 34.16 19.90
N ARG A 11 -4.37 33.43 19.21
CA ARG A 11 -4.39 31.97 19.23
C ARG A 11 -2.98 31.50 18.87
N LEU A 12 -2.22 31.09 19.88
CA LEU A 12 -0.91 30.49 19.70
C LEU A 12 -1.12 29.32 18.75
N ARG A 13 -0.68 29.46 17.50
CA ARG A 13 -0.68 28.37 16.51
C ARG A 13 0.06 27.21 17.17
N GLN A 14 -0.70 26.25 17.69
CA GLN A 14 -0.19 25.13 18.45
C GLN A 14 0.84 24.43 17.55
N ARG A 15 2.12 24.44 17.96
CA ARG A 15 3.17 23.79 17.18
C ARG A 15 2.81 22.32 17.08
N LEU A 16 2.49 21.86 15.88
CA LEU A 16 2.28 20.44 15.61
C LEU A 16 3.52 19.67 16.07
N SER A 17 3.29 18.50 16.67
CA SER A 17 4.37 17.54 16.92
C SER A 17 5.01 17.14 15.59
N ARG A 18 6.24 16.61 15.63
CA ARG A 18 6.92 16.11 14.43
C ARG A 18 6.07 15.09 13.67
N GLN A 19 5.37 14.21 14.39
CA GLN A 19 4.45 13.23 13.80
C GLN A 19 3.22 13.90 13.18
N GLY A 20 2.58 14.83 13.89
CA GLY A 20 1.43 15.58 13.35
C GLY A 20 1.79 16.39 12.11
N ARG A 21 3.01 16.95 12.06
CA ARG A 21 3.53 17.61 10.86
C ARG A 21 3.70 16.63 9.71
N ARG A 22 4.32 15.46 9.95
CA ARG A 22 4.48 14.44 8.93
C ARG A 22 3.13 14.01 8.35
N GLN A 23 2.13 13.78 9.20
CA GLN A 23 0.79 13.40 8.76
C GLN A 23 0.13 14.49 7.89
N GLN A 24 0.20 15.76 8.30
CA GLN A 24 -0.30 16.88 7.49
C GLN A 24 0.38 16.92 6.11
N LEU A 25 1.71 16.75 6.05
CA LEU A 25 2.44 16.72 4.78
C LEU A 25 2.00 15.54 3.91
N MET A 26 1.77 14.36 4.50
CA MET A 26 1.24 13.21 3.76
C MET A 26 -0.15 13.46 3.18
N GLU A 27 -1.05 14.07 3.95
CA GLU A 27 -2.40 14.42 3.49
C GLU A 27 -2.37 15.41 2.32
N VAL A 28 -1.50 16.41 2.38
CA VAL A 28 -1.32 17.38 1.29
C VAL A 28 -0.68 16.71 0.07
N ALA A 29 0.32 15.85 0.26
CA ALA A 29 0.95 15.12 -0.83
C ALA A 29 -0.06 14.24 -1.58
N TRP A 30 -0.90 13.48 -0.85
CA TRP A 30 -1.99 12.70 -1.46
C TRP A 30 -2.98 13.56 -2.23
N ARG A 31 -3.30 14.77 -1.73
CA ARG A 31 -4.19 15.69 -2.42
C ARG A 31 -3.60 16.14 -3.76
N ILE A 32 -2.33 16.53 -3.78
CA ILE A 32 -1.62 16.91 -5.00
C ILE A 32 -1.62 15.75 -6.00
N VAL A 33 -1.30 14.52 -5.56
CA VAL A 33 -1.30 13.34 -6.44
C VAL A 33 -2.69 13.09 -7.03
N ARG A 34 -3.74 13.25 -6.23
CA ARG A 34 -5.15 13.07 -6.65
C ARG A 34 -5.63 14.12 -7.64
N GLU A 35 -5.33 15.38 -7.37
CA GLU A 35 -5.89 16.52 -8.10
C GLU A 35 -5.03 16.93 -9.29
N GLU A 36 -3.71 16.82 -9.16
CA GLU A 36 -2.72 17.36 -10.11
C GLU A 36 -1.81 16.26 -10.71
N GLY A 37 -1.85 15.03 -10.18
CA GLY A 37 -1.01 13.91 -10.62
C GLY A 37 0.36 13.86 -9.93
N THR A 38 1.03 12.70 -10.05
CA THR A 38 2.32 12.43 -9.36
C THR A 38 3.46 13.37 -9.79
N ASP A 39 3.45 13.85 -11.03
CA ASP A 39 4.49 14.75 -11.55
C ASP A 39 4.45 16.15 -10.92
N ALA A 40 3.25 16.61 -10.52
CA ALA A 40 3.11 17.85 -9.79
C ALA A 40 3.69 17.77 -8.36
N LEU A 41 3.84 16.56 -7.81
CA LEU A 41 4.37 16.38 -6.47
C LEU A 41 5.88 16.59 -6.40
N THR A 42 6.26 17.79 -6.00
CA THR A 42 7.63 18.19 -5.69
C THR A 42 7.72 18.75 -4.27
N LEU A 43 8.91 18.73 -3.63
CA LEU A 43 9.07 19.27 -2.28
C LEU A 43 8.72 20.76 -2.17
N PRO A 44 9.12 21.63 -3.13
CA PRO A 44 8.68 23.03 -3.12
C PRO A 44 7.16 23.19 -3.22
N ARG A 45 6.51 22.42 -4.10
CA ARG A 45 5.05 22.45 -4.26
C ARG A 45 4.32 21.96 -3.02
N LEU A 46 4.84 20.90 -2.39
CA LEU A 46 4.32 20.39 -1.12
C LEU A 46 4.43 21.45 -0.01
N ALA A 47 5.56 22.17 0.07
CA ALA A 47 5.76 23.24 1.05
C ALA A 47 4.75 24.37 0.86
N GLU A 48 4.55 24.80 -0.39
CA GLU A 48 3.57 25.82 -0.78
C GLU A 48 2.15 25.40 -0.38
N GLN A 49 1.70 24.22 -0.82
CA GLN A 49 0.35 23.72 -0.55
C GLN A 49 0.09 23.41 0.93
N ALA A 50 1.12 23.00 1.68
CA ALA A 50 1.01 22.75 3.11
C ALA A 50 1.12 24.02 3.97
N GLY A 51 1.45 25.17 3.37
CA GLY A 51 1.64 26.45 4.07
C GLY A 51 2.82 26.41 5.05
N VAL A 52 3.89 25.70 4.72
CA VAL A 52 5.10 25.56 5.56
C VAL A 52 6.35 26.05 4.83
N ALA A 53 7.37 26.45 5.59
CA ALA A 53 8.65 26.80 5.00
C ALA A 53 9.32 25.56 4.37
N LYS A 54 10.00 25.73 3.23
CA LYS A 54 10.72 24.65 2.53
C LYS A 54 11.56 23.79 3.47
N PRO A 55 12.41 24.34 4.38
CA PRO A 55 13.22 23.52 5.29
C PRO A 55 12.41 22.50 6.09
N VAL A 56 11.18 22.83 6.48
CA VAL A 56 10.30 21.90 7.22
C VAL A 56 9.98 20.66 6.38
N VAL A 57 9.76 20.80 5.07
CA VAL A 57 9.52 19.66 4.19
C VAL A 57 10.80 18.85 3.99
N TYR A 58 11.94 19.52 3.78
CA TYR A 58 13.24 18.85 3.61
C TYR A 58 13.69 18.08 4.87
N ASP A 59 13.30 18.52 6.07
CA ASP A 59 13.52 17.80 7.34
C ASP A 59 12.73 16.49 7.43
N HIS A 60 11.64 16.36 6.68
CA HIS A 60 10.79 15.17 6.64
C HIS A 60 11.08 14.27 5.45
N PHE A 61 11.39 14.86 4.30
CA PHE A 61 11.66 14.16 3.05
C PHE A 61 12.89 14.80 2.41
N SER A 62 14.02 14.11 2.38
CA SER A 62 15.27 14.69 1.86
C SER A 62 15.24 14.86 0.34
N THR A 63 14.51 14.00 -0.37
CA THR A 63 14.42 13.97 -1.83
C THR A 63 13.01 13.63 -2.30
N ARG A 64 12.70 13.87 -3.59
CA ARG A 64 11.41 13.52 -4.18
C ARG A 64 11.17 12.00 -4.14
N PRO A 65 12.16 11.14 -4.48
CA PRO A 65 12.03 9.71 -4.27
C PRO A 65 11.68 9.32 -2.83
N VAL A 66 12.28 9.95 -1.81
CA VAL A 66 11.94 9.68 -0.39
C VAL A 66 10.49 10.06 -0.06
N LEU A 67 9.97 11.15 -0.62
CA LEU A 67 8.56 11.52 -0.48
C LEU A 67 7.62 10.52 -1.17
N LEU A 68 7.92 10.13 -2.40
CA LEU A 68 7.13 9.16 -3.17
C LEU A 68 7.15 7.77 -2.50
N ALA A 69 8.31 7.35 -2.01
CA ALA A 69 8.49 6.17 -1.17
C ALA A 69 7.56 6.22 0.05
N ALA A 70 7.51 7.34 0.77
CA ALA A 70 6.64 7.49 1.95
C ALA A 70 5.14 7.41 1.59
N LEU A 71 4.73 7.91 0.42
CA LEU A 71 3.36 7.75 -0.08
C LEU A 71 3.05 6.28 -0.36
N TYR A 72 3.93 5.58 -1.06
CA TYR A 72 3.77 4.16 -1.32
C TYR A 72 3.65 3.37 0.00
N GLN A 73 4.46 3.71 1.00
CA GLN A 73 4.39 3.02 2.30
C GLN A 73 3.10 3.27 3.08
N ASP A 74 2.60 4.51 3.05
CA ASP A 74 1.33 4.85 3.67
C ASP A 74 0.15 4.17 2.94
N PHE A 75 0.24 4.03 1.62
CA PHE A 75 -0.73 3.27 0.85
C PHE A 75 -0.74 1.79 1.22
N ASP A 76 0.42 1.13 1.19
CA ASP A 76 0.49 -0.29 1.53
C ASP A 76 -0.03 -0.56 2.95
N GLY A 77 0.37 0.26 3.93
CA GLY A 77 -0.10 0.09 5.31
C GLY A 77 -1.64 0.10 5.43
N ARG A 78 -2.32 0.94 4.63
CA ARG A 78 -3.79 0.95 4.57
C ARG A 78 -4.35 -0.32 3.92
N GLN A 79 -3.76 -0.77 2.81
CA GLN A 79 -4.21 -2.00 2.12
C GLN A 79 -3.99 -3.24 2.97
N THR A 80 -2.83 -3.31 3.63
CA THR A 80 -2.50 -4.33 4.62
C THR A 80 -3.56 -4.39 5.71
N ALA A 81 -3.99 -3.26 6.27
CA ALA A 81 -5.03 -3.23 7.29
C ALA A 81 -6.41 -3.68 6.78
N ILE A 82 -6.77 -3.32 5.53
CA ILE A 82 -8.02 -3.77 4.90
C ILE A 82 -8.02 -5.29 4.73
N MET A 83 -6.93 -5.85 4.21
CA MET A 83 -6.81 -7.30 4.03
C MET A 83 -6.81 -8.04 5.38
N ASP A 84 -6.15 -7.50 6.40
CA ASP A 84 -6.14 -8.09 7.75
C ASP A 84 -7.54 -8.14 8.35
N ALA A 85 -8.30 -7.04 8.23
CA ALA A 85 -9.69 -7.01 8.68
C ALA A 85 -10.57 -8.01 7.91
N ALA A 86 -10.39 -8.10 6.57
CA ALA A 86 -11.11 -9.05 5.74
C ALA A 86 -10.82 -10.50 6.14
N LEU A 87 -9.54 -10.84 6.35
CA LEU A 87 -9.13 -12.17 6.84
C LEU A 87 -9.71 -12.46 8.22
N GLN A 88 -9.70 -11.50 9.15
CA GLN A 88 -10.29 -11.71 10.48
C GLN A 88 -11.79 -11.97 10.42
N SER A 89 -12.49 -11.34 9.48
CA SER A 89 -13.93 -11.53 9.26
C SER A 89 -14.29 -12.77 8.43
N SER A 90 -13.32 -13.40 7.77
CA SER A 90 -13.56 -14.53 6.87
C SER A 90 -13.80 -15.83 7.64
N GLY A 91 -14.48 -16.78 6.99
CA GLY A 91 -14.64 -18.12 7.51
C GLY A 91 -13.30 -18.85 7.74
N PRO A 92 -13.31 -19.95 8.51
CA PRO A 92 -12.10 -20.68 8.88
C PRO A 92 -11.70 -21.75 7.85
N THR A 93 -12.10 -21.63 6.58
CA THR A 93 -11.73 -22.60 5.53
C THR A 93 -10.65 -22.07 4.60
N LEU A 94 -9.93 -22.98 3.92
CA LEU A 94 -8.97 -22.61 2.87
C LEU A 94 -9.64 -21.74 1.79
N SER A 95 -10.86 -22.11 1.39
CA SER A 95 -11.62 -21.39 0.38
C SER A 95 -11.88 -19.94 0.82
N ASP A 96 -12.27 -19.72 2.07
CA ASP A 96 -12.52 -18.36 2.58
C ASP A 96 -11.24 -17.52 2.54
N ARG A 97 -10.11 -18.08 2.99
CA ARG A 97 -8.82 -17.38 3.02
C ARG A 97 -8.31 -17.06 1.62
N ALA A 98 -8.37 -18.05 0.72
CA ALA A 98 -7.95 -17.88 -0.67
C ALA A 98 -8.80 -16.81 -1.38
N ALA A 99 -10.12 -16.81 -1.17
CA ALA A 99 -11.02 -15.83 -1.76
C ALA A 99 -10.73 -14.40 -1.28
N VAL A 100 -10.44 -14.23 0.02
CA VAL A 100 -10.05 -12.94 0.58
C VAL A 100 -8.72 -12.46 0.03
N ILE A 101 -7.69 -13.31 -0.03
CA ILE A 101 -6.38 -12.93 -0.58
C ILE A 101 -6.52 -12.53 -2.05
N ALA A 102 -7.22 -13.34 -2.85
CA ALA A 102 -7.42 -13.09 -4.27
C ALA A 102 -8.18 -11.78 -4.52
N SER A 103 -9.30 -11.58 -3.82
CA SER A 103 -10.10 -10.37 -3.95
C SER A 103 -9.35 -9.13 -3.48
N SER A 104 -8.69 -9.20 -2.33
CA SER A 104 -7.96 -8.06 -1.76
C SER A 104 -6.84 -7.59 -2.67
N TYR A 105 -6.08 -8.51 -3.28
CA TYR A 105 -4.99 -8.14 -4.18
C TYR A 105 -5.51 -7.52 -5.49
N VAL A 106 -6.46 -8.19 -6.15
CA VAL A 106 -7.02 -7.71 -7.42
C VAL A 106 -7.75 -6.38 -7.23
N ASP A 107 -8.59 -6.26 -6.19
CA ASP A 107 -9.31 -5.02 -5.89
C ASP A 107 -8.35 -3.91 -5.51
N CYS A 108 -7.26 -4.22 -4.80
CA CYS A 108 -6.21 -3.24 -4.49
C CYS A 108 -5.68 -2.64 -5.79
N VAL A 109 -5.26 -3.45 -6.77
CA VAL A 109 -4.73 -2.93 -8.04
C VAL A 109 -5.78 -2.17 -8.86
N LEU A 110 -7.04 -2.62 -8.86
CA LEU A 110 -8.12 -1.98 -9.62
C LEU A 110 -8.63 -0.67 -9.00
N LEU A 111 -8.72 -0.59 -7.67
CA LEU A 111 -9.20 0.59 -6.93
C LEU A 111 -8.17 1.71 -6.84
N GLN A 112 -6.91 1.42 -7.16
CA GLN A 112 -5.78 2.35 -7.03
C GLN A 112 -5.85 3.60 -7.92
N GLY A 113 -6.77 3.67 -8.88
CA GLY A 113 -6.90 4.81 -9.79
C GLY A 113 -5.56 5.15 -10.47
N ARG A 114 -5.31 6.44 -10.75
CA ARG A 114 -4.04 6.89 -11.37
C ARG A 114 -2.91 7.15 -10.37
N GLU A 115 -3.21 7.09 -9.07
CA GLU A 115 -2.34 7.62 -8.00
C GLU A 115 -1.12 6.74 -7.77
N ILE A 116 -1.35 5.46 -7.45
CA ILE A 116 -0.27 4.50 -7.16
C ILE A 116 0.52 4.11 -8.40
N PRO A 117 -0.09 3.81 -9.56
CA PRO A 117 0.68 3.56 -10.78
C PRO A 117 1.60 4.73 -11.14
N GLY A 118 1.15 5.98 -10.95
CA GLY A 118 1.98 7.17 -11.15
C GLY A 118 3.14 7.27 -10.17
N VAL A 119 2.93 6.92 -8.89
CA VAL A 119 4.00 6.85 -7.86
C VAL A 119 5.02 5.78 -8.17
N ILE A 120 4.58 4.58 -8.58
CA ILE A 120 5.47 3.48 -9.00
C ILE A 120 6.28 3.90 -10.21
N ALA A 121 5.63 4.42 -11.27
CA ALA A 121 6.30 4.88 -12.48
C ALA A 121 7.33 5.98 -12.20
N ALA A 122 7.01 6.95 -11.34
CA ALA A 122 7.93 8.02 -10.97
C ALA A 122 9.12 7.55 -10.12
N LEU A 123 9.03 6.34 -9.57
CA LEU A 123 10.05 5.68 -8.78
C LEU A 123 10.80 4.58 -9.54
N GLU A 124 10.40 4.27 -10.77
CA GLU A 124 11.04 3.23 -11.59
C GLU A 124 12.55 3.50 -11.68
N SER A 125 13.36 2.50 -11.33
CA SER A 125 14.83 2.55 -11.27
C SER A 125 15.46 3.31 -10.08
N SER A 126 14.70 3.64 -9.02
CA SER A 126 15.26 4.19 -7.78
C SER A 126 15.59 3.07 -6.77
N PRO A 127 16.75 3.12 -6.07
CA PRO A 127 17.08 2.15 -5.00
C PRO A 127 16.05 2.14 -3.87
N GLU A 128 15.39 3.27 -3.64
CA GLU A 128 14.32 3.37 -2.64
C GLU A 128 13.14 2.49 -3.00
N LEU A 129 12.74 2.45 -4.29
CA LEU A 129 11.64 1.61 -4.78
C LEU A 129 11.98 0.13 -4.68
N GLU A 130 13.18 -0.28 -5.10
CA GLU A 130 13.60 -1.68 -5.04
C GLU A 130 13.56 -2.19 -3.60
N ARG A 131 14.14 -1.41 -2.65
CA ARG A 131 14.11 -1.75 -1.23
C ARG A 131 12.68 -1.84 -0.71
N ILE A 132 11.85 -0.87 -1.07
CA ILE A 132 10.44 -0.82 -0.67
C ILE A 132 9.70 -2.03 -1.20
N LYS A 133 9.76 -2.29 -2.51
CA LYS A 133 9.10 -3.42 -3.16
C LYS A 133 9.50 -4.74 -2.48
N HIS A 134 10.79 -4.97 -2.26
CA HIS A 134 11.26 -6.17 -1.58
C HIS A 134 10.75 -6.30 -0.14
N GLU A 135 10.71 -5.21 0.63
CA GLU A 135 10.12 -5.21 1.98
C GLU A 135 8.62 -5.57 1.92
N TYR A 136 7.89 -5.05 0.93
CA TYR A 136 6.46 -5.33 0.75
C TYR A 136 6.16 -6.75 0.32
N GLU A 137 6.87 -7.24 -0.69
CA GLU A 137 6.74 -8.62 -1.14
C GLU A 137 6.99 -9.58 0.03
N ALA A 138 8.01 -9.31 0.86
CA ALA A 138 8.30 -10.12 2.04
C ALA A 138 7.15 -10.09 3.07
N ILE A 139 6.64 -8.91 3.41
CA ILE A 139 5.53 -8.75 4.38
C ILE A 139 4.25 -9.43 3.87
N PHE A 140 3.91 -9.22 2.60
CA PHE A 140 2.74 -9.79 1.96
C PHE A 140 2.83 -11.32 1.88
N MET A 141 3.98 -11.87 1.44
CA MET A 141 4.19 -13.31 1.37
C MET A 141 4.13 -13.97 2.74
N GLU A 142 4.74 -13.36 3.77
CA GLU A 142 4.70 -13.89 5.12
C GLU A 142 3.26 -13.93 5.67
N LYS A 143 2.48 -12.90 5.37
CA LYS A 143 1.06 -12.85 5.73
C LYS A 143 0.25 -13.93 5.03
N CYS A 144 0.43 -14.09 3.72
CA CYS A 144 -0.23 -15.16 2.97
C CYS A 144 0.17 -16.53 3.52
N ARG A 145 1.44 -16.72 3.85
CA ARG A 145 1.95 -17.93 4.49
C ARG A 145 1.19 -18.21 5.79
N LEU A 146 1.13 -17.24 6.71
CA LEU A 146 0.44 -17.41 7.99
C LEU A 146 -1.05 -17.70 7.84
N ALA A 147 -1.72 -17.02 6.90
CA ALA A 147 -3.15 -17.21 6.64
C ALA A 147 -3.48 -18.60 6.05
N LEU A 148 -2.55 -19.18 5.28
CA LEU A 148 -2.76 -20.43 4.55
C LEU A 148 -2.14 -21.65 5.25
N LEU A 149 -1.15 -21.45 6.12
CA LEU A 149 -0.42 -22.52 6.82
C LEU A 149 -1.32 -23.54 7.53
N PRO A 150 -2.43 -23.15 8.21
CA PRO A 150 -3.32 -24.12 8.87
C PRO A 150 -3.93 -25.17 7.93
N PHE A 151 -3.93 -24.91 6.63
CA PHE A 151 -4.53 -25.79 5.61
C PHE A 151 -3.49 -26.58 4.81
N ALA A 152 -2.20 -26.34 5.04
CA ALA A 152 -1.13 -27.07 4.38
C ALA A 152 -0.92 -28.42 5.09
N GLY A 153 -1.29 -29.52 4.45
CA GLY A 153 -1.21 -30.87 5.02
C GLY A 153 0.20 -31.29 5.46
N ALA A 154 1.25 -30.71 4.86
CA ALA A 154 2.64 -30.95 5.23
C ALA A 154 3.19 -30.00 6.33
N GLY A 155 2.35 -29.15 6.92
CA GLY A 155 2.74 -28.23 7.99
C GLY A 155 3.71 -27.11 7.55
N HIS A 156 3.90 -26.91 6.25
CA HIS A 156 4.70 -25.83 5.68
C HIS A 156 4.20 -25.44 4.29
N ILE A 157 4.47 -24.20 3.89
CA ILE A 157 4.27 -23.69 2.53
C ILE A 157 5.63 -23.26 2.01
N ALA A 158 6.04 -23.79 0.85
CA ALA A 158 7.35 -23.51 0.29
C ALA A 158 7.43 -22.08 -0.27
N SER A 159 8.55 -21.39 0.00
CA SER A 159 8.79 -20.02 -0.50
C SER A 159 8.63 -19.87 -2.01
N PRO A 160 9.14 -20.79 -2.87
CA PRO A 160 8.90 -20.70 -4.32
C PRO A 160 7.43 -20.70 -4.72
N GLY A 161 6.56 -21.39 -3.96
CA GLY A 161 5.11 -21.38 -4.19
C GLY A 161 4.50 -20.00 -3.95
N LEU A 162 4.90 -19.32 -2.86
CA LEU A 162 4.43 -17.98 -2.53
C LEU A 162 4.87 -16.95 -3.58
N TRP A 163 6.10 -17.07 -4.09
CA TRP A 163 6.58 -16.25 -5.20
C TRP A 163 5.78 -16.48 -6.48
N ALA A 164 5.46 -17.74 -6.81
CA ALA A 164 4.60 -18.05 -7.97
C ALA A 164 3.19 -17.47 -7.80
N MET A 165 2.60 -17.57 -6.60
CA MET A 165 1.31 -16.97 -6.27
C MET A 165 1.33 -15.45 -6.42
N LEU A 166 2.38 -14.79 -5.90
CA LEU A 166 2.55 -13.34 -6.04
C LEU A 166 2.68 -12.91 -7.51
N GLY A 167 3.52 -13.60 -8.30
CA GLY A 167 3.65 -13.31 -9.72
C GLY A 167 2.35 -13.51 -10.50
N ALA A 168 1.57 -14.54 -10.16
CA ALA A 168 0.23 -14.72 -10.72
C ALA A 168 -0.72 -13.58 -10.33
N ALA A 169 -0.68 -13.14 -9.07
CA ALA A 169 -1.50 -12.03 -8.59
C ALA A 169 -1.18 -10.73 -9.32
N GLU A 170 0.10 -10.40 -9.51
CA GLU A 170 0.56 -9.24 -10.28
C GLU A 170 0.07 -9.31 -11.74
N ALA A 171 0.32 -10.44 -12.43
CA ALA A 171 -0.01 -10.61 -13.83
C ALA A 171 -1.53 -10.54 -14.08
N LEU A 172 -2.33 -11.26 -13.28
CA LEU A 172 -3.80 -11.27 -13.39
C LEU A 172 -4.39 -9.88 -13.10
N SER A 173 -3.86 -9.19 -12.09
CA SER A 173 -4.33 -7.85 -11.74
C SER A 173 -4.02 -6.83 -12.83
N ASN A 174 -2.83 -6.91 -13.44
CA ASN A 174 -2.45 -6.05 -14.56
C ASN A 174 -3.29 -6.32 -15.82
N ALA A 175 -3.57 -7.58 -16.12
CA ALA A 175 -4.46 -7.95 -17.22
C ALA A 175 -5.89 -7.43 -16.99
N ALA A 176 -6.40 -7.54 -15.75
CA ALA A 176 -7.70 -6.98 -15.39
C ALA A 176 -7.74 -5.45 -15.47
N ALA A 177 -6.68 -4.77 -15.01
CA ALA A 177 -6.56 -3.32 -15.08
C ALA A 177 -6.47 -2.80 -16.52
N SER A 178 -5.86 -3.58 -17.42
CA SER A 178 -5.76 -3.27 -18.86
C SER A 178 -7.04 -3.60 -19.63
N GLY A 179 -7.97 -4.34 -19.01
CA GLY A 179 -9.23 -4.77 -19.62
C GLY A 179 -9.09 -6.01 -20.51
N ASP A 180 -7.95 -6.70 -20.48
CA ASP A 180 -7.72 -7.95 -21.22
C ASP A 180 -8.55 -9.12 -20.65
N ILE A 181 -8.82 -9.06 -19.34
CA ILE A 181 -9.73 -9.95 -18.62
C ILE A 181 -10.58 -9.14 -17.65
N THR A 182 -11.67 -9.73 -17.16
CA THR A 182 -12.50 -9.12 -16.12
C THR A 182 -11.87 -9.26 -14.73
N ALA A 183 -12.23 -8.36 -13.81
CA ALA A 183 -11.86 -8.48 -12.41
C ALA A 183 -12.34 -9.80 -11.78
N ALA A 184 -13.49 -10.33 -12.23
CA ALA A 184 -14.03 -11.58 -11.74
C ALA A 184 -13.18 -12.79 -12.19
N GLU A 185 -12.75 -12.80 -13.46
CA GLU A 185 -11.84 -13.83 -13.99
C GLU A 185 -10.49 -13.80 -13.28
N ALA A 186 -9.91 -12.61 -13.08
CA ALA A 186 -8.65 -12.46 -12.34
C ALA A 186 -8.74 -13.00 -10.91
N LYS A 187 -9.81 -12.68 -10.18
CA LYS A 187 -10.04 -13.18 -8.81
C LYS A 187 -10.23 -14.70 -8.78
N ALA A 188 -10.99 -15.25 -9.72
CA ALA A 188 -11.25 -16.68 -9.80
C ALA A 188 -9.97 -17.48 -10.10
N GLU A 189 -9.17 -17.04 -11.07
CA GLU A 189 -7.92 -17.71 -11.44
C GLU A 189 -6.88 -17.63 -10.32
N LEU A 190 -6.78 -16.48 -9.65
CA LEU A 190 -5.89 -16.32 -8.50
C LEU A 190 -6.33 -17.20 -7.31
N PHE A 191 -7.65 -17.31 -7.07
CA PHE A 191 -8.20 -18.22 -6.07
C PHE A 191 -7.76 -19.68 -6.33
N GLU A 192 -7.97 -20.18 -7.55
CA GLU A 192 -7.58 -21.55 -7.92
C GLU A 192 -6.06 -21.76 -7.78
N THR A 193 -5.27 -20.76 -8.18
CA THR A 193 -3.81 -20.77 -8.02
C THR A 193 -3.38 -20.94 -6.56
N ILE A 194 -4.03 -20.20 -5.63
CA ILE A 194 -3.75 -20.27 -4.19
C ILE A 194 -4.14 -21.64 -3.63
N VAL A 195 -5.33 -22.14 -3.96
CA VAL A 195 -5.81 -23.45 -3.49
C VAL A 195 -4.88 -24.56 -3.97
N ALA A 196 -4.53 -24.55 -5.26
CA ALA A 196 -3.63 -25.53 -5.84
C ALA A 196 -2.22 -25.48 -5.23
N MET A 197 -1.71 -24.28 -4.91
CA MET A 197 -0.42 -24.10 -4.22
C MET A 197 -0.41 -24.80 -2.86
N VAL A 198 -1.45 -24.58 -2.05
CA VAL A 198 -1.56 -25.20 -0.72
C VAL A 198 -1.69 -26.73 -0.83
N ALA A 199 -2.46 -27.22 -1.81
CA ALA A 199 -2.60 -28.64 -2.07
C ALA A 199 -1.27 -29.32 -2.48
N ARG A 200 -0.47 -28.70 -3.35
CA ARG A 200 0.84 -29.23 -3.78
C ARG A 200 1.82 -29.40 -2.62
N GLY A 201 1.79 -28.50 -1.63
CA GLY A 201 2.58 -28.64 -0.41
C GLY A 201 2.29 -29.95 0.34
N SER A 202 1.10 -30.51 0.17
CA SER A 202 0.67 -31.77 0.80
C SER A 202 1.09 -33.03 0.01
N ALA A 203 1.38 -32.90 -1.29
CA ALA A 203 1.67 -34.03 -2.19
C ALA A 203 3.17 -34.41 -2.27
N GLY A 204 4.08 -33.60 -1.73
CA GLY A 204 5.53 -33.83 -1.75
C GLY A 204 6.06 -34.93 -0.82
N ARG A 205 5.18 -35.75 -0.24
CA ARG A 205 5.52 -36.97 0.51
C ARG A 205 4.73 -38.14 -0.05
N SER A 206 5.21 -38.71 -1.15
CA SER A 206 4.88 -40.08 -1.53
C SER A 206 6.10 -40.77 -2.11
#